data_AF-A8D895-F1
#
_entry.id   AF-A8D895-F1
#
_cell.length_a   1.000
_cell.length_b   1.000
_cell.length_c   1.000
_cell.angle_alpha   90.00
_cell.angle_beta   90.00
_cell.angle_gamma   90.00
#
_symmetry.space_group_name_H-M   'P 1'
#
loop_
_entity.id
_entity.type
_entity.pdbx_description
1 polymer ?
#
loop_
_entity_poly.entity_id
_entity_poly.type
_entity_poly.pdbx_seq_one_letter_code
_entity_poly.pdbx_strand_id
1 'polypeptide(L)'
;SARLMEAGAKEGHLPNLFGFIHVKRLTPIPALLLNGLITIAMLIVSDVFVLINYLSFALWLTVAASIASLLFLRWKKPEIHRPIKVPIFLPILFFCCCIFLLVLPAVEEPLNTGMSLLLTLSGLPFYFLVTRKNRTRWQVAKFLQKVC
;
A
#
# COMPACT_ATOMS: atom_id res chain seq x y z
N SER A 1 4.91 -5.69 -7.96
CA SER A 1 5.61 -4.79 -7.03
C SER A 1 6.19 -3.57 -7.71
N ALA A 2 7.08 -3.70 -8.71
CA ALA A 2 7.77 -2.56 -9.32
C ALA A 2 6.84 -1.48 -9.95
N ARG A 3 5.76 -1.88 -10.63
CA ARG A 3 4.77 -0.92 -11.20
C ARG A 3 4.05 -0.09 -10.14
N LEU A 4 3.77 -0.67 -8.97
CA LEU A 4 3.13 0.04 -7.85
C LEU A 4 4.08 1.12 -7.29
N MET A 5 5.37 0.79 -7.15
CA MET A 5 6.39 1.74 -6.71
C MET A 5 6.60 2.88 -7.73
N GLU A 6 6.57 2.55 -9.03
CA GLU A 6 6.68 3.56 -10.10
C GLU A 6 5.47 4.49 -10.13
N ALA A 7 4.25 3.95 -10.04
CA ALA A 7 3.03 4.75 -9.96
C ALA A 7 3.00 5.64 -8.70
N GLY A 8 3.36 5.07 -7.55
CA GLY A 8 3.46 5.82 -6.29
C GLY A 8 4.54 6.90 -6.30
N ALA A 9 5.64 6.70 -7.03
CA ALA A 9 6.66 7.73 -7.25
C ALA A 9 6.15 8.85 -8.16
N LYS A 10 5.38 8.54 -9.22
CA LYS A 10 4.77 9.55 -10.11
C LYS A 10 3.75 10.43 -9.39
N GLU A 11 2.99 9.87 -8.46
CA GLU A 11 2.04 10.61 -7.62
C GLU A 11 2.73 11.39 -6.47
N GLY A 12 4.06 11.30 -6.34
CA GLY A 12 4.84 12.04 -5.34
C GLY A 12 4.78 11.45 -3.94
N HIS A 13 4.24 10.24 -3.78
CA HIS A 13 4.17 9.52 -2.50
C HIS A 13 5.50 8.82 -2.15
N LEU A 14 6.33 8.50 -3.14
CA LEU A 14 7.71 8.01 -2.97
C LEU A 14 8.72 9.03 -3.52
N PRO A 15 9.98 9.04 -3.03
CA PRO A 15 11.02 9.89 -3.62
C PRO A 15 11.33 9.46 -5.06
N ASN A 16 11.55 10.45 -5.95
CA ASN A 16 11.71 10.25 -7.41
C ASN A 16 12.81 9.25 -7.82
N LEU A 17 13.73 8.90 -6.91
CA LEU A 17 14.75 7.86 -7.09
C LEU A 17 14.15 6.49 -7.51
N PHE A 18 12.93 6.18 -7.08
CA PHE A 18 12.26 4.91 -7.41
C PHE A 18 11.47 4.94 -8.72
N GLY A 19 11.28 6.12 -9.31
CA GLY A 19 10.64 6.30 -10.62
C GLY A 19 11.61 6.30 -11.80
N PHE A 20 12.92 6.15 -11.55
CA PHE A 20 13.91 6.10 -12.63
C PHE A 20 13.81 4.79 -13.41
N ILE A 21 13.37 4.91 -14.65
CA ILE A 21 13.34 3.83 -15.65
C ILE A 21 14.65 3.90 -16.43
N HIS A 22 15.37 2.79 -16.52
CA HIS A 22 16.62 2.75 -17.26
C HIS A 22 16.38 2.87 -18.77
N VAL A 23 16.98 3.88 -19.43
CA VAL A 23 16.68 4.29 -20.82
C VAL A 23 16.88 3.16 -21.85
N LYS A 24 17.88 2.28 -21.67
CA LYS A 24 18.19 1.21 -22.64
C LYS A 24 17.43 -0.10 -22.43
N ARG A 25 17.00 -0.39 -21.19
CA ARG A 25 16.38 -1.69 -20.83
C ARG A 25 14.92 -1.54 -20.43
N LEU A 26 14.40 -0.32 -20.33
CA LEU A 26 13.03 0.01 -19.92
C LEU A 26 12.60 -0.67 -18.60
N THR A 27 13.57 -1.08 -17.78
CA THR A 27 13.33 -1.74 -16.49
C THR A 27 13.57 -0.75 -15.34
N PRO A 28 12.67 -0.70 -14.34
CA PRO A 28 12.87 0.08 -13.13
C PRO A 28 13.84 -0.65 -12.18
N ILE A 29 15.13 -0.60 -12.48
CA ILE A 29 16.22 -1.26 -11.73
C ILE A 29 16.20 -0.92 -10.22
N PRO A 30 16.09 0.35 -9.78
CA PRO A 30 16.12 0.67 -8.34
C PRO A 30 14.92 0.11 -7.58
N ALA A 31 13.73 0.07 -8.20
CA ALA A 31 12.54 -0.53 -7.60
C ALA A 31 12.68 -2.07 -7.49
N LEU A 32 13.31 -2.70 -8.48
CA LEU A 32 13.56 -4.14 -8.49
C LEU A 32 14.53 -4.55 -7.38
N LEU A 33 15.62 -3.80 -7.20
CA LEU A 33 16.62 -4.06 -6.16
C LEU A 33 16.03 -3.92 -4.75
N LEU A 34 15.24 -2.88 -4.51
CA LEU A 34 14.57 -2.69 -3.22
C LEU A 34 13.60 -3.84 -2.94
N ASN A 35 12.79 -4.23 -3.92
CA ASN A 35 11.89 -5.37 -3.76
C ASN A 35 12.65 -6.67 -3.46
N GLY A 36 13.77 -6.92 -4.15
CA GLY A 36 14.63 -8.07 -3.87
C GLY A 36 15.23 -8.05 -2.46
N LEU A 37 15.68 -6.88 -1.99
CA LEU A 37 16.22 -6.72 -0.64
C LEU A 37 15.15 -6.99 0.44
N ILE A 38 13.92 -6.52 0.23
CA ILE A 38 12.79 -6.84 1.13
C ILE A 38 12.49 -8.33 1.12
N THR A 39 12.50 -8.99 -0.04
CA THR A 39 12.26 -10.44 -0.13
C THR A 39 13.34 -11.23 0.62
N ILE A 40 14.62 -10.84 0.49
CA ILE A 40 15.71 -11.47 1.25
C ILE A 40 15.51 -11.25 2.75
N ALA A 41 15.10 -10.04 3.17
CA ALA A 41 14.81 -9.75 4.56
C ALA A 41 13.64 -10.59 5.11
N MET A 42 12.60 -10.83 4.31
CA MET A 42 11.49 -11.73 4.67
C MET A 42 11.94 -13.19 4.79
N LEU A 43 12.94 -13.61 4.02
CA LEU A 43 13.48 -14.98 4.06
C LEU A 43 14.24 -15.30 5.35
N ILE A 44 14.72 -14.28 6.07
CA ILE A 44 15.45 -14.43 7.34
C ILE A 44 14.49 -14.79 8.50
N VAL A 45 13.18 -14.57 8.32
CA VAL A 45 12.16 -14.94 9.32
C VAL A 45 12.02 -16.47 9.33
N SER A 46 12.37 -17.09 10.47
CA SER A 46 12.51 -18.55 10.59
C SER A 46 11.20 -19.35 10.47
N ASP A 47 10.04 -18.70 10.62
CA ASP A 47 8.73 -19.39 10.61
C ASP A 47 7.81 -18.83 9.52
N VAL A 48 7.47 -19.73 8.58
CA VAL A 48 6.61 -19.44 7.43
C VAL A 48 5.15 -19.23 7.86
N PHE A 49 4.66 -19.92 8.89
CA PHE A 49 3.29 -19.79 9.35
C PHE A 49 3.06 -18.43 10.00
N VAL A 50 4.00 -17.99 10.82
CA VAL A 50 4.00 -16.66 11.42
C VAL A 50 4.06 -15.57 10.35
N LEU A 51 4.89 -15.75 9.31
CA LEU A 51 4.96 -14.82 8.18
C LEU A 51 3.63 -14.73 7.40
N ILE A 52 2.98 -15.87 7.17
CA ILE A 52 1.66 -15.92 6.52
C ILE A 52 0.61 -15.18 7.35
N ASN A 53 0.62 -15.33 8.67
CA ASN A 53 -0.31 -14.63 9.56
C ASN A 53 -0.11 -13.11 9.50
N TYR A 54 1.14 -12.62 9.49
CA TYR A 54 1.42 -11.18 9.32
C TYR A 54 0.91 -10.63 7.98
N LEU A 55 1.20 -11.32 6.88
CA LEU A 55 0.81 -10.89 5.54
C LEU A 55 -0.70 -10.94 5.35
N SER A 56 -1.34 -11.99 5.85
CA SER A 56 -2.80 -12.17 5.75
C SER A 56 -3.52 -11.08 6.52
N PHE A 57 -3.10 -10.77 7.75
CA PHE A 57 -3.73 -9.69 8.52
C PHE A 57 -3.59 -8.34 7.83
N ALA A 58 -2.38 -7.98 7.36
CA ALA A 58 -2.16 -6.72 6.65
C ALA A 58 -2.97 -6.63 5.33
N LEU A 59 -3.10 -7.74 4.61
CA LEU A 59 -3.92 -7.84 3.41
C LEU A 59 -5.40 -7.62 3.73
N TRP A 60 -5.95 -8.34 4.70
CA TRP A 60 -7.35 -8.22 5.10
C TRP A 60 -7.68 -6.83 5.63
N LEU A 61 -6.75 -6.18 6.34
CA LEU A 61 -6.89 -4.79 6.77
C LEU A 61 -7.01 -3.84 5.57
N THR A 62 -6.12 -3.99 4.59
CA THR A 62 -6.13 -3.16 3.37
C THR A 62 -7.38 -3.40 2.51
N VAL A 63 -7.84 -4.65 2.44
CA VAL A 63 -9.08 -5.03 1.74
C VAL A 63 -10.30 -4.45 2.46
N ALA A 64 -10.38 -4.56 3.79
CA ALA A 64 -11.45 -3.97 4.59
C ALA A 64 -11.51 -2.44 4.40
N ALA A 65 -10.35 -1.76 4.43
CA ALA A 65 -10.25 -0.33 4.17
C ALA A 65 -10.71 0.04 2.75
N SER A 66 -10.41 -0.79 1.75
CA SER A 66 -10.85 -0.58 0.36
C SER A 66 -12.36 -0.70 0.20
N ILE A 67 -12.99 -1.69 0.84
CA ILE A 67 -14.45 -1.87 0.83
C ILE A 67 -15.14 -0.76 1.61
N ALA A 68 -14.60 -0.37 2.76
CA ALA A 68 -15.10 0.77 3.54
C ALA A 68 -15.06 2.06 2.70
N SER A 69 -13.96 2.28 1.97
CA SER A 69 -13.83 3.42 1.03
C SER A 69 -14.86 3.36 -0.10
N LEU A 70 -15.14 2.17 -0.65
CA LEU A 70 -16.17 1.97 -1.66
C LEU A 70 -17.57 2.31 -1.13
N LEU A 71 -17.90 1.85 0.08
CA LEU A 71 -19.17 2.11 0.74
C LEU A 71 -19.32 3.60 1.07
N PHE A 72 -18.27 4.22 1.59
CA PHE A 72 -18.21 5.66 1.86
C PHE A 72 -18.39 6.49 0.58
N LEU A 73 -17.74 6.10 -0.53
CA LEU A 73 -17.88 6.79 -1.80
C LEU A 73 -19.29 6.66 -2.39
N ARG A 74 -19.98 5.53 -2.15
CA ARG A 74 -21.40 5.37 -2.51
C ARG A 74 -22.30 6.34 -1.76
N TRP A 75 -22.02 6.61 -0.48
CA TRP A 75 -22.82 7.55 0.30
C TRP A 75 -22.52 9.01 -0.07
N LYS A 76 -21.24 9.37 -0.21
CA LYS A 76 -20.84 10.78 -0.40
C LYS A 76 -21.05 11.30 -1.82
N LYS A 77 -20.94 10.46 -2.85
CA LYS A 77 -21.05 10.87 -4.27
C LYS A 77 -21.93 9.89 -5.07
N PRO A 78 -23.26 10.01 -4.93
CA PRO A 78 -24.21 9.13 -5.63
C PRO A 78 -24.30 9.43 -7.13
N GLU A 79 -24.02 10.65 -7.57
CA GLU A 79 -24.26 11.11 -8.96
C GLU A 79 -23.18 10.70 -9.98
N ILE A 80 -22.11 10.03 -9.55
CA ILE A 80 -21.06 9.58 -10.48
C ILE A 80 -21.65 8.46 -11.36
N HIS A 81 -21.47 8.57 -12.68
CA HIS A 81 -21.87 7.52 -13.63
C HIS A 81 -21.11 6.22 -13.33
N ARG A 82 -21.84 5.16 -12.92
CA ARG A 82 -21.28 3.84 -12.59
C ARG A 82 -21.65 2.86 -13.71
N PRO A 83 -20.70 2.41 -14.56
CA PRO A 83 -20.97 1.49 -15.66
C PRO A 83 -21.38 0.09 -15.19
N ILE A 84 -20.98 -0.32 -13.97
CA ILE A 84 -21.35 -1.60 -13.37
C ILE A 84 -21.97 -1.33 -11.99
N LYS A 85 -23.21 -1.79 -11.79
CA LYS A 85 -23.95 -1.63 -10.54
C LYS A 85 -24.05 -2.96 -9.81
N VAL A 86 -23.27 -3.12 -8.73
CA VAL A 86 -23.43 -4.24 -7.80
C VAL A 86 -24.44 -3.89 -6.68
N PRO A 87 -25.28 -4.85 -6.25
CA PRO A 87 -26.24 -4.65 -5.16
C PRO A 87 -25.50 -4.32 -3.86
N ILE A 88 -26.04 -3.38 -3.07
CA ILE A 88 -25.37 -2.82 -1.87
C ILE A 88 -25.21 -3.88 -0.76
N PHE A 89 -26.10 -4.87 -0.72
CA PHE A 89 -26.03 -5.97 0.24
C PHE A 89 -24.71 -6.76 0.14
N LEU A 90 -24.16 -6.94 -1.07
CA LEU A 90 -22.96 -7.75 -1.28
C LEU A 90 -21.69 -7.10 -0.67
N PRO A 91 -21.39 -5.80 -0.91
CA PRO A 91 -20.31 -5.11 -0.20
C PRO A 91 -20.47 -5.10 1.32
N ILE A 92 -21.69 -4.98 1.85
CA ILE A 92 -21.94 -4.99 3.30
C ILE A 92 -21.64 -6.37 3.88
N LEU A 93 -22.16 -7.43 3.27
CA LEU A 93 -21.88 -8.80 3.70
C LEU A 93 -20.38 -9.10 3.67
N PHE A 94 -19.70 -8.71 2.58
CA PHE A 94 -18.26 -8.91 2.44
C PHE A 94 -17.46 -8.11 3.47
N PHE A 95 -17.89 -6.89 3.79
CA PHE A 95 -17.28 -6.09 4.85
C PHE A 95 -17.43 -6.75 6.23
N CYS A 96 -18.61 -7.30 6.56
CA CYS A 96 -18.82 -8.07 7.79
C CYS A 96 -17.89 -9.30 7.85
N CYS A 97 -17.74 -10.05 6.75
CA CYS A 97 -16.79 -11.17 6.68
C CYS A 97 -15.34 -10.72 6.90
N CYS A 98 -14.94 -9.58 6.32
CA CYS A 98 -13.59 -9.03 6.53
C CYS A 98 -13.34 -8.64 7.98
N ILE A 99 -14.33 -8.04 8.67
CA ILE A 99 -14.22 -7.74 10.11
C ILE A 99 -14.06 -9.03 10.90
N PHE A 100 -14.87 -10.05 10.60
CA PHE A 100 -14.75 -11.34 11.28
C PHE A 100 -13.36 -11.96 11.11
N LEU A 101 -12.83 -11.96 9.89
CA LEU A 101 -11.48 -12.45 9.57
C LEU A 101 -10.35 -11.62 10.19
N LEU A 102 -10.61 -10.37 10.59
CA LEU A 102 -9.66 -9.55 11.35
C LEU A 102 -9.73 -9.83 12.86
N VAL A 103 -10.93 -10.09 13.39
CA VAL A 103 -11.15 -10.36 14.82
C VAL A 103 -10.60 -11.73 15.21
N LEU A 104 -10.78 -12.75 14.37
CA LEU A 104 -10.27 -14.10 14.65
C LEU A 104 -8.77 -14.13 15.00
N PRO A 105 -7.85 -13.69 14.13
CA PRO A 105 -6.42 -13.70 14.45
C PRO A 105 -6.04 -12.72 15.57
N ALA A 106 -6.87 -11.71 15.85
CA ALA A 106 -6.66 -10.78 16.96
C ALA A 106 -6.93 -11.42 18.33
N VAL A 107 -7.79 -12.43 18.39
CA VAL A 107 -8.08 -13.19 19.62
C VAL A 107 -7.12 -14.36 19.79
N GLU A 108 -6.83 -15.09 18.70
CA GLU A 108 -5.97 -16.28 18.73
C GLU A 108 -4.49 -15.93 19.00
N GLU A 109 -3.96 -14.93 18.30
CA GLU A 109 -2.53 -14.54 18.40
C GLU A 109 -2.38 -13.01 18.47
N PRO A 110 -2.69 -12.38 19.62
CA PRO A 110 -2.70 -10.92 19.76
C PRO A 110 -1.31 -10.29 19.58
N LEU A 111 -0.24 -11.00 19.91
CA LEU A 111 1.14 -10.53 19.73
C LEU A 111 1.49 -10.38 18.24
N ASN A 112 1.13 -11.38 17.43
CA ASN A 112 1.46 -11.40 16.01
C ASN A 112 0.62 -10.36 15.25
N THR A 113 -0.67 -10.30 15.54
CA THR A 113 -1.54 -9.26 14.97
C THR A 113 -1.12 -7.85 15.40
N GLY A 114 -0.75 -7.65 16.67
CA GLY A 114 -0.21 -6.38 17.15
C GLY A 114 1.01 -5.90 16.37
N MET A 115 1.96 -6.78 16.08
CA MET A 115 3.14 -6.42 15.27
C MET A 115 2.79 -6.07 13.82
N SER A 116 1.87 -6.79 13.19
CA SER A 116 1.41 -6.43 11.84
C SER A 116 0.67 -5.09 11.78
N LEU A 117 -0.09 -4.76 12.83
CA LEU A 117 -0.75 -3.46 12.96
C LEU A 117 0.28 -2.34 13.14
N LEU A 118 1.29 -2.54 14.00
CA LEU A 118 2.40 -1.61 14.18
C LEU A 118 3.19 -1.41 12.88
N LEU A 119 3.46 -2.49 12.13
CA LEU A 119 4.13 -2.42 10.84
C LEU A 119 3.31 -1.58 9.85
N THR A 120 2.00 -1.80 9.79
CA THR A 120 1.09 -1.02 8.91
C THR A 120 1.04 0.45 9.33
N LEU A 121 0.95 0.72 10.64
CA LEU A 121 0.95 2.08 11.19
C LEU A 121 2.29 2.79 11.01
N SER A 122 3.42 2.08 10.98
CA SER A 122 4.75 2.64 10.69
C SER A 122 4.85 3.25 9.30
N GLY A 123 3.94 2.90 8.38
CA GLY A 123 3.80 3.55 7.09
C GLY A 123 3.35 5.02 7.18
N LEU A 124 2.58 5.41 8.20
CA LEU A 124 2.13 6.81 8.40
C LEU A 124 3.30 7.77 8.67
N PRO A 125 4.18 7.56 9.67
CA PRO A 125 5.29 8.47 9.91
C PRO A 125 6.23 8.54 8.71
N PHE A 126 6.45 7.42 8.01
CA PHE A 126 7.21 7.42 6.76
C PHE A 126 6.56 8.31 5.69
N TYR A 127 5.24 8.18 5.50
CA TYR A 127 4.48 9.01 4.56
C TYR A 127 4.60 10.51 4.89
N PHE A 128 4.46 10.90 6.16
CA PHE A 128 4.60 12.29 6.59
C PHE A 128 6.02 12.84 6.35
N LEU A 129 7.06 12.05 6.60
CA LEU A 129 8.45 12.45 6.37
C LEU A 129 8.75 12.65 4.87
N VAL A 130 8.29 11.73 4.02
CA VAL A 130 8.53 11.80 2.57
C VAL A 130 7.75 12.95 1.94
N THR A 131 6.47 13.12 2.27
CA THR A 131 5.65 14.21 1.71
C THR A 131 6.12 15.59 2.16
N ARG A 132 6.55 15.75 3.42
CA ARG A 132 7.12 17.01 3.93
C ARG A 132 8.43 17.37 3.23
N LYS A 133 9.28 16.39 2.91
CA LYS A 133 10.56 16.58 2.19
C LYS A 133 10.39 16.77 0.68
N ASN A 134 9.31 16.23 0.10
CA ASN A 134 9.02 16.34 -1.34
C ASN A 134 8.56 17.75 -1.75
N ARG A 135 7.95 18.56 -0.87
CA ARG A 135 7.60 19.96 -1.20
C ARG A 135 8.80 20.78 -1.71
N THR A 136 9.98 20.60 -1.12
CA THR A 136 11.22 21.33 -1.48
C THR A 136 11.93 20.71 -2.68
N ARG A 137 11.87 19.37 -2.84
CA ARG A 137 12.51 18.65 -3.97
C ARG A 137 11.73 18.73 -5.28
N TRP A 138 10.41 18.92 -5.27
CA TRP A 138 9.61 19.14 -6.49
C TRP A 138 9.97 20.46 -7.21
N GLN A 139 10.41 21.49 -6.48
CA GLN A 139 10.93 22.72 -7.08
C GLN A 139 12.28 22.51 -7.77
N VAL A 140 13.17 21.72 -7.17
CA VAL A 140 14.51 21.42 -7.73
C VAL A 140 14.43 20.41 -8.89
N ALA A 141 13.53 19.43 -8.84
CA ALA A 141 13.31 18.48 -9.93
C ALA A 141 12.68 19.16 -11.16
N LYS A 142 11.72 20.08 -10.98
CA LYS A 142 11.22 20.93 -12.08
C LYS A 142 12.31 21.83 -12.66
N PHE A 143 13.24 22.32 -11.84
CA PHE A 143 14.37 23.13 -12.30
C PHE A 143 15.36 22.30 -13.12
N LEU A 144 15.74 21.11 -12.64
CA LEU A 144 16.67 20.21 -13.33
C LEU A 144 16.11 19.64 -14.65
N GLN A 145 14.79 19.38 -14.73
CA GLN A 145 14.14 18.95 -15.97
C GLN A 145 13.92 20.09 -16.98
N LYS A 146 14.15 21.34 -16.58
CA LYS A 146 14.12 22.52 -17.47
C LYS A 146 15.52 22.92 -17.97
N VAL A 147 16.56 22.45 -17.28
CA VAL A 147 17.98 22.70 -17.58
C VAL A 147 18.60 21.57 -18.41
N CYS A 148 18.01 20.38 -18.36
CA CYS A 148 18.36 19.24 -19.20
C CYS A 148 17.29 19.03 -20.30
#